data_AF-A0A7X9QEJ5-F1
#
_entry.id   AF-A0A7X9QEJ5-F1
#
_cell.length_a   1.000
_cell.length_b   1.000
_cell.length_c   1.000
_cell.angle_alpha   90.00
_cell.angle_beta   90.00
_cell.angle_gamma   90.00
#
_symmetry.space_group_name_H-M   'P 1'
#
loop_
_entity.id
_entity.type
_entity.pdbx_description
1 polymer ?
#
loop_
_entity_poly.entity_id
_entity_poly.type
_entity_poly.pdbx_seq_one_letter_code
_entity_poly.pdbx_strand_id
1 'polypeptide(L)'
;MYGYASATGRDEVGDDPGWLSRTFERYPERVRQAVSSALREPAELYHSPVHEVRLPTWHRGAVVLIGDAAHSLAPVWAQGAALAIEDALVLAQLLATRDDWASLGREFEERRRPRVQHVQRMTDRLSRSAALPGWLRELVLPVVGPRSYRDTYTPLKVPVATTSG
;
A
#
# COMPACT_ATOMS: atom_id res chain seq x y z
N MET A 1 -20.17 5.98 10.19
CA MET A 1 -19.64 4.64 9.84
C MET A 1 -18.39 4.88 9.01
N TYR A 2 -17.23 4.41 9.44
CA TYR A 2 -16.00 4.55 8.64
C TYR A 2 -15.90 3.37 7.67
N GLY A 3 -15.60 3.64 6.40
CA GLY A 3 -15.48 2.64 5.36
C GLY A 3 -14.50 3.09 4.29
N TYR A 4 -13.87 2.13 3.63
CA TYR A 4 -12.99 2.37 2.50
C TYR A 4 -13.40 1.43 1.35
N ALA A 5 -13.31 1.93 0.14
CA ALA A 5 -13.47 1.14 -1.07
C ALA A 5 -12.43 1.60 -2.10
N SER A 6 -11.93 0.64 -2.87
CA SER A 6 -11.19 0.92 -4.09
C SER A 6 -11.95 0.36 -5.28
N ALA A 7 -11.95 1.10 -6.37
CA ALA A 7 -12.52 0.68 -7.63
C ALA A 7 -11.43 0.72 -8.70
N THR A 8 -11.38 -0.32 -9.52
CA THR A 8 -10.46 -0.38 -10.66
C THR A 8 -11.27 -0.11 -11.92
N GLY A 9 -11.14 1.10 -12.48
CA GLY A 9 -11.81 1.54 -13.71
C GLY A 9 -10.80 2.07 -14.72
N ARG A 10 -11.19 2.14 -16.01
CA ARG A 10 -10.36 2.75 -17.07
C ARG A 10 -10.56 4.26 -17.20
N ASP A 11 -11.61 4.80 -16.59
CA ASP A 11 -11.99 6.20 -16.72
C ASP A 11 -11.25 7.06 -15.68
N GLU A 12 -10.84 8.26 -16.09
CA GLU A 12 -10.31 9.26 -15.16
C GLU A 12 -11.40 9.63 -14.14
N VAL A 13 -11.06 9.49 -12.86
CA VAL A 13 -11.93 9.88 -11.76
C VAL A 13 -11.74 11.38 -11.53
N GLY A 14 -12.75 12.17 -11.90
CA GLY A 14 -12.81 13.60 -11.57
C GLY A 14 -13.25 13.86 -10.13
N ASP A 15 -13.16 15.13 -9.69
CA ASP A 15 -13.48 15.54 -8.32
C ASP A 15 -14.93 15.28 -7.89
N ASP A 16 -15.85 15.18 -8.86
CA ASP A 16 -17.26 14.84 -8.61
C ASP A 16 -17.41 13.36 -8.25
N PRO A 17 -17.84 13.01 -7.02
CA PRO A 17 -17.97 11.63 -6.59
C PRO A 17 -19.15 10.87 -7.22
N GLY A 18 -19.94 11.49 -8.10
CA GLY A 18 -21.05 10.84 -8.82
C GLY A 18 -20.66 9.59 -9.62
N TRP A 19 -19.37 9.39 -9.92
CA TRP A 19 -18.85 8.14 -10.48
C TRP A 19 -19.11 6.93 -9.58
N LEU A 20 -19.17 7.10 -8.25
CA LEU A 20 -19.42 6.01 -7.29
C LEU A 20 -20.78 5.32 -7.57
N SER A 21 -21.84 6.09 -7.84
CA SER A 21 -23.15 5.52 -8.15
C SER A 21 -23.11 4.60 -9.37
N ARG A 22 -22.36 4.98 -10.41
CA ARG A 22 -22.18 4.17 -11.63
C ARG A 22 -21.37 2.91 -11.36
N THR A 23 -20.27 3.04 -10.60
CA THR A 23 -19.41 1.90 -10.25
C THR A 23 -20.14 0.84 -9.43
N PHE A 24 -21.01 1.25 -8.51
CA PHE A 24 -21.70 0.35 -7.57
C PHE A 24 -23.12 -0.05 -8.00
N GLU A 25 -23.59 0.30 -9.20
CA GLU A 25 -24.96 0.07 -9.66
C GLU A 25 -25.40 -1.41 -9.57
N ARG A 26 -24.49 -2.34 -9.89
CA ARG A 26 -24.76 -3.79 -9.89
C ARG A 26 -24.53 -4.46 -8.54
N TYR A 27 -24.11 -3.73 -7.51
CA TYR A 27 -23.86 -4.29 -6.19
C TYR A 27 -25.18 -4.49 -5.41
N PRO A 28 -25.19 -5.36 -4.37
CA PRO A 28 -26.38 -5.57 -3.54
C PRO A 28 -26.93 -4.27 -2.93
N GLU A 29 -28.24 -4.25 -2.65
CA GLU A 29 -28.96 -3.06 -2.18
C GLU A 29 -28.29 -2.36 -0.98
N ARG A 30 -27.79 -3.12 0.00
CA ARG A 30 -27.10 -2.54 1.17
C ARG A 30 -25.86 -1.73 0.80
N VAL A 31 -25.11 -2.16 -0.22
CA VAL A 31 -23.92 -1.44 -0.70
C VAL A 31 -24.35 -0.15 -1.40
N ARG A 32 -25.37 -0.22 -2.27
CA ARG A 32 -25.92 0.96 -2.93
C ARG A 32 -26.46 1.98 -1.94
N GLN A 33 -27.16 1.54 -0.90
CA GLN A 33 -27.64 2.42 0.16
C GLN A 33 -26.49 3.13 0.88
N ALA A 34 -25.43 2.40 1.25
CA ALA A 34 -24.25 3.00 1.88
C ALA A 34 -23.58 4.06 0.99
N VAL A 35 -23.41 3.77 -0.30
CA VAL A 35 -22.89 4.75 -1.29
C VAL A 35 -23.82 5.96 -1.39
N SER A 36 -25.13 5.75 -1.48
CA SER A 36 -26.11 6.84 -1.59
C SER A 36 -26.12 7.74 -0.35
N SER A 37 -25.90 7.17 0.84
CA SER A 37 -25.77 7.95 2.07
C SER A 37 -24.49 8.77 2.08
N ALA A 38 -23.35 8.19 1.68
CA ALA A 38 -22.08 8.91 1.59
C ALA A 38 -22.14 10.08 0.60
N LEU A 39 -22.84 9.91 -0.53
CA LEU A 39 -23.02 10.97 -1.53
C LEU A 39 -23.92 12.13 -1.08
N ARG A 40 -24.73 11.96 -0.03
CA ARG A 40 -25.51 13.07 0.57
C ARG A 40 -24.65 14.02 1.39
N GLU A 41 -23.49 13.54 1.84
CA GLU A 41 -22.54 14.28 2.68
C GLU A 41 -21.16 14.31 2.01
N PRO A 42 -21.03 14.90 0.80
CA PRO A 42 -19.81 14.80 -0.01
C PRO A 42 -18.59 15.43 0.65
N ALA A 43 -18.79 16.34 1.61
CA ALA A 43 -17.70 16.94 2.39
C ALA A 43 -16.99 15.93 3.32
N GLU A 44 -17.64 14.81 3.67
CA GLU A 44 -17.02 13.74 4.46
C GLU A 44 -16.33 12.69 3.58
N LEU A 45 -16.48 12.78 2.26
CA LEU A 45 -15.94 11.82 1.32
C LEU A 45 -14.56 12.26 0.82
N TYR A 46 -13.53 11.48 1.16
CA TYR A 46 -12.24 11.58 0.51
C TYR A 46 -12.13 10.53 -0.60
N HIS A 47 -11.80 10.96 -1.80
CA HIS A 47 -11.49 10.08 -2.93
C HIS A 47 -10.30 10.64 -3.71
N SER A 48 -9.48 9.74 -4.25
CA SER A 48 -8.28 10.10 -4.99
C SER A 48 -7.79 8.88 -5.78
N PRO A 49 -7.15 9.06 -6.95
CA PRO A 49 -6.46 7.98 -7.63
C PRO A 49 -5.40 7.33 -6.73
N VAL A 50 -5.27 6.01 -6.84
CA VAL A 50 -4.19 5.28 -6.15
C VAL A 50 -2.91 5.46 -6.95
N HIS A 51 -1.94 6.16 -6.37
CA HIS A 51 -0.61 6.33 -6.94
C HIS A 51 0.41 5.46 -6.22
N GLU A 52 1.31 4.83 -6.98
CA GLU A 52 2.46 4.09 -6.43
C GLU A 52 3.75 4.87 -6.67
N VAL A 53 4.67 4.81 -5.71
CA VAL A 53 5.99 5.45 -5.79
C VAL A 53 7.08 4.38 -5.82
N ARG A 54 7.90 4.40 -6.87
CA ARG A 54 9.05 3.49 -7.05
C ARG A 54 10.28 4.28 -7.49
N LEU A 55 11.09 4.71 -6.52
CA LEU A 55 12.28 5.52 -6.78
C LEU A 55 13.55 4.65 -6.89
N PRO A 56 14.49 5.02 -7.79
CA PRO A 56 15.77 4.31 -7.91
C PRO A 56 16.66 4.49 -6.67
N THR A 57 16.51 5.61 -5.95
CA THR A 57 17.25 5.95 -4.74
C THR A 57 16.32 6.72 -3.79
N TRP A 58 16.46 6.51 -2.49
CA TRP A 58 15.64 7.12 -1.44
C TRP A 58 16.37 8.21 -0.65
N HIS A 59 17.61 8.52 -1.02
CA HIS A 59 18.44 9.48 -0.33
C HIS A 59 19.26 10.35 -1.29
N ARG A 60 19.66 11.53 -0.80
CA ARG A 60 20.63 12.41 -1.47
C ARG A 60 21.31 13.29 -0.42
N GLY A 61 22.61 13.08 -0.20
CA GLY A 61 23.32 13.73 0.91
C GLY A 61 22.64 13.41 2.24
N ALA A 62 22.38 14.43 3.05
CA ALA A 62 21.71 14.29 4.34
C ALA A 62 20.17 14.19 4.28
N VAL A 63 19.59 14.06 3.08
CA VAL A 63 18.13 13.93 2.89
C VAL A 63 17.78 12.47 2.65
N VAL A 64 16.79 11.96 3.37
CA VAL A 64 16.24 10.60 3.24
C VAL A 64 14.72 10.67 3.14
N LEU A 65 14.15 9.93 2.20
CA LEU A 65 12.71 9.74 2.05
C LEU A 65 12.28 8.48 2.81
N ILE A 66 11.13 8.54 3.49
CA ILE A 66 10.51 7.42 4.21
C ILE A 66 9.00 7.35 3.93
N GLY A 67 8.38 6.20 4.23
CA GLY A 67 6.95 6.00 4.05
C GLY A 67 6.49 6.23 2.61
N ASP A 68 5.29 6.78 2.44
CA ASP A 68 4.68 6.96 1.11
C ASP A 68 5.53 7.83 0.16
N ALA A 69 6.32 8.76 0.69
CA ALA A 69 7.23 9.58 -0.11
C ALA A 69 8.34 8.76 -0.79
N ALA A 70 8.76 7.65 -0.19
CA ALA A 70 9.77 6.75 -0.74
C ALA A 70 9.16 5.60 -1.52
N HIS A 71 8.00 5.09 -1.07
CA HIS A 71 7.48 3.80 -1.54
C HIS A 71 5.97 3.62 -1.38
N SER A 72 5.15 4.65 -1.62
CA SER A 72 3.68 4.49 -1.63
C SER A 72 3.23 3.28 -2.46
N LEU A 73 2.27 2.51 -1.90
CA LEU A 73 1.80 1.24 -2.43
C LEU A 73 0.28 1.25 -2.58
N ALA A 74 -0.26 0.50 -3.55
CA ALA A 74 -1.68 0.21 -3.54
C ALA A 74 -2.09 -0.47 -2.21
N PRO A 75 -3.26 -0.12 -1.63
CA PRO A 75 -3.68 -0.55 -0.29
C PRO A 75 -4.19 -2.00 -0.25
N VAL A 76 -3.49 -2.90 -0.93
CA VAL A 76 -3.87 -4.30 -1.13
C VAL A 76 -3.64 -5.14 0.13
N TRP A 77 -2.53 -4.89 0.84
CA TRP A 77 -2.14 -5.64 2.03
C TRP A 77 -2.16 -4.81 3.32
N ALA A 78 -2.68 -3.57 3.26
CA ALA A 78 -2.69 -2.62 4.38
C ALA A 78 -1.31 -2.45 5.07
N GLN A 79 -0.22 -2.51 4.29
CA GLN A 79 1.16 -2.48 4.81
C GLN A 79 1.82 -1.11 4.77
N GLY A 80 1.25 -0.10 4.12
CA GLY A 80 1.88 1.23 3.98
C GLY A 80 2.29 1.84 5.33
N ALA A 81 1.36 1.89 6.28
CA ALA A 81 1.63 2.41 7.62
C ALA A 81 2.67 1.57 8.39
N ALA A 82 2.61 0.25 8.29
CA ALA A 82 3.56 -0.64 8.95
C ALA A 82 4.98 -0.42 8.41
N LEU A 83 5.14 -0.31 7.09
CA LEU A 83 6.42 -0.02 6.45
C LEU A 83 6.96 1.36 6.83
N ALA A 84 6.11 2.39 6.90
CA ALA A 84 6.51 3.73 7.33
C ALA A 84 6.99 3.76 8.79
N ILE A 85 6.33 3.03 9.69
CA ILE A 85 6.76 2.89 11.08
C ILE A 85 8.12 2.17 11.15
N GLU A 86 8.28 1.08 10.40
CA GLU A 86 9.54 0.36 10.32
C GLU A 86 10.69 1.24 9.77
N ASP A 87 10.41 2.11 8.81
CA ASP A 87 11.38 3.09 8.30
C ASP A 87 11.80 4.06 9.42
N ALA A 88 10.83 4.60 10.15
CA ALA A 88 11.10 5.53 11.25
C ALA A 88 11.98 4.89 12.32
N LEU A 89 11.75 3.60 12.64
CA LEU A 89 12.58 2.85 13.59
C LEU A 89 14.03 2.69 13.11
N VAL A 90 14.24 2.30 11.85
CA VAL A 90 15.60 2.14 11.30
C VAL A 90 16.31 3.48 11.18
N LEU A 91 15.61 4.52 10.72
CA LEU A 91 16.17 5.86 10.60
C LEU A 91 16.57 6.41 11.97
N ALA A 92 15.73 6.27 12.99
CA ALA A 92 16.04 6.71 14.36
C ALA A 92 17.29 6.00 14.92
N GLN A 93 17.47 4.71 14.66
CA GLN A 93 18.65 3.96 15.10
C GLN A 93 19.93 4.43 14.42
N LEU A 94 19.87 4.65 13.10
CA LEU A 94 21.02 5.14 12.36
C LEU A 94 21.41 6.55 12.83
N LEU A 95 20.43 7.43 13.07
CA LEU A 95 20.67 8.76 13.60
C LEU A 95 21.26 8.74 15.03
N ALA A 96 20.92 7.73 15.83
CA ALA A 96 21.47 7.59 17.18
C ALA A 96 22.90 7.03 17.22
N THR A 97 23.38 6.42 16.13
CA THR A 97 24.65 5.66 16.10
C THR A 97 25.68 6.19 15.10
N ARG A 98 25.30 7.13 14.22
CA ARG A 98 26.14 7.66 13.15
C ARG A 98 26.27 9.17 13.24
N ASP A 99 27.50 9.67 13.14
CA ASP A 99 27.80 11.10 13.07
C ASP A 99 27.89 11.63 11.63
N ASP A 100 28.10 10.75 10.64
CA ASP A 100 28.07 11.10 9.22
C ASP A 100 26.69 10.89 8.60
N TRP A 101 25.95 11.99 8.49
CA TRP A 101 24.57 11.97 8.02
C TRP A 101 24.48 11.92 6.49
N ALA A 102 25.56 12.27 5.78
CA ALA A 102 25.57 12.29 4.32
C ALA A 102 25.64 10.88 3.72
N SER A 103 26.23 9.92 4.44
CA SER A 103 26.32 8.52 4.02
C SER A 103 25.20 7.63 4.60
N LEU A 104 24.55 8.08 5.68
CA LEU A 104 23.50 7.34 6.39
C LEU A 104 22.35 6.86 5.47
N GLY A 105 21.94 7.70 4.52
CA GLY A 105 20.84 7.39 3.61
C GLY A 105 21.04 6.11 2.81
N ARG A 106 22.29 5.77 2.48
CA ARG A 106 22.62 4.52 1.80
C ARG A 106 22.38 3.31 2.69
N GLU A 107 22.87 3.36 3.94
CA GLU A 107 22.69 2.29 4.91
C GLU A 107 21.20 2.09 5.26
N PHE A 108 20.45 3.19 5.38
CA PHE A 108 19.00 3.16 5.55
C PHE A 108 18.33 2.41 4.39
N GLU A 109 18.64 2.81 3.15
CA GLU A 109 18.06 2.22 1.95
C GLU A 109 18.38 0.72 1.83
N GLU A 110 19.64 0.33 2.06
CA GLU A 110 20.09 -1.07 2.01
C GLU A 110 19.31 -1.95 3.01
N ARG A 111 19.01 -1.44 4.21
CA ARG A 111 18.23 -2.16 5.23
C ARG A 111 16.74 -2.26 4.90
N ARG A 112 16.17 -1.24 4.26
CA ARG A 112 14.71 -1.11 4.07
C ARG A 112 14.21 -1.58 2.71
N ARG A 113 14.99 -1.39 1.64
CA ARG A 113 14.60 -1.70 0.26
C ARG A 113 14.15 -3.16 0.06
N PRO A 114 14.82 -4.20 0.61
CA PRO A 114 14.37 -5.59 0.43
C PRO A 114 12.96 -5.84 0.99
N ARG A 115 12.65 -5.25 2.15
CA ARG A 115 11.37 -5.40 2.84
C ARG A 115 10.23 -4.76 2.04
N VAL A 116 10.43 -3.52 1.61
CA VAL A 116 9.48 -2.78 0.78
C VAL A 116 9.25 -3.47 -0.56
N GLN A 117 10.33 -3.92 -1.23
CA GLN A 117 10.22 -4.65 -2.50
C GLN A 117 9.46 -5.97 -2.36
N HIS A 118 9.56 -6.65 -1.22
CA HIS A 118 8.74 -7.83 -0.96
C HIS A 118 7.25 -7.51 -0.99
N VAL A 119 6.82 -6.47 -0.26
CA VAL A 119 5.42 -6.04 -0.23
C VAL A 119 4.94 -5.53 -1.59
N GLN A 120 5.77 -4.77 -2.31
CA GLN A 120 5.50 -4.34 -3.69
C GLN A 120 5.24 -5.54 -4.60
N ARG A 121 6.12 -6.55 -4.59
CA ARG A 121 5.95 -7.76 -5.41
C ARG A 121 4.67 -8.52 -5.08
N MET A 122 4.30 -8.61 -3.81
CA MET A 122 3.05 -9.26 -3.39
C MET A 122 1.81 -8.44 -3.79
N THR A 123 1.91 -7.12 -3.74
CA THR A 123 0.87 -6.19 -4.23
C THR A 123 0.67 -6.35 -5.74
N ASP A 124 1.76 -6.39 -6.50
CA ASP A 124 1.73 -6.57 -7.97
C ASP A 124 1.14 -7.93 -8.36
N ARG A 125 1.50 -8.99 -7.62
CA ARG A 125 0.96 -10.34 -7.85
C ARG A 125 -0.54 -10.40 -7.63
N LEU A 126 -1.03 -9.84 -6.53
CA LEU A 126 -2.45 -9.86 -6.23
C LEU A 126 -3.25 -8.99 -7.21
N SER A 127 -2.73 -7.80 -7.56
CA SER A 127 -3.35 -6.90 -8.54
C SER A 127 -3.48 -7.57 -9.91
N ARG A 128 -2.44 -8.29 -10.37
CA ARG A 128 -2.53 -9.09 -11.61
C ARG A 128 -3.56 -10.21 -11.52
N SER A 129 -3.69 -10.88 -10.37
CA SER A 129 -4.69 -11.94 -10.20
C SER A 129 -6.12 -11.41 -10.17
N ALA A 130 -6.33 -10.18 -9.69
CA ALA A 130 -7.62 -9.50 -9.69
C ALA A 130 -8.09 -9.15 -11.11
N ALA A 131 -7.16 -9.02 -12.07
CA ALA A 131 -7.47 -8.78 -13.49
C ALA A 131 -7.87 -10.04 -14.27
N LEU A 132 -7.87 -11.23 -13.66
CA LEU A 132 -8.26 -12.48 -14.32
C LEU A 132 -9.78 -12.53 -14.56
N PRO A 133 -10.24 -13.22 -15.63
CA PRO A 133 -11.65 -13.50 -15.85
C PRO A 133 -12.30 -14.14 -14.62
N GLY A 134 -13.55 -13.77 -14.30
CA GLY A 134 -14.23 -14.15 -13.05
C GLY A 134 -14.19 -15.65 -12.75
N TRP A 135 -14.47 -16.49 -13.75
CA TRP A 135 -14.46 -17.96 -13.63
C TRP A 135 -13.07 -18.52 -13.25
N LEU A 136 -11.99 -17.91 -13.76
CA LEU A 136 -10.62 -18.33 -13.48
C LEU A 136 -10.19 -17.84 -12.09
N ARG A 137 -10.61 -16.63 -11.72
CA ARG A 137 -10.38 -16.06 -10.38
C ARG A 137 -11.05 -16.91 -9.30
N GLU A 138 -12.29 -17.34 -9.51
CA GLU A 138 -13.05 -18.20 -8.58
C GLU A 138 -12.43 -19.58 -8.39
N LEU A 139 -11.80 -20.13 -9.43
CA LEU A 139 -11.10 -21.41 -9.36
C LEU A 139 -9.77 -21.31 -8.59
N VAL A 140 -9.01 -20.23 -8.79
CA VAL A 140 -7.61 -20.12 -8.31
C VAL A 140 -7.51 -19.50 -6.91
N LEU A 141 -8.39 -18.55 -6.57
CA LEU A 141 -8.32 -17.82 -5.28
C LEU A 141 -8.46 -18.71 -4.03
N PRO A 142 -9.36 -19.71 -3.97
CA PRO A 142 -9.50 -20.53 -2.76
C PRO A 142 -8.23 -21.31 -2.38
N VAL A 143 -7.42 -21.68 -3.37
CA VAL A 143 -6.20 -22.47 -3.19
C VAL A 143 -4.97 -21.59 -3.02
N VAL A 144 -4.88 -20.50 -3.78
CA VAL A 144 -3.71 -19.60 -3.78
C VAL A 144 -3.83 -18.53 -2.70
N GLY A 145 -5.04 -18.12 -2.31
CA GLY A 145 -5.29 -17.09 -1.30
C GLY A 145 -4.63 -17.36 0.05
N PRO A 146 -4.87 -18.52 0.70
CA PRO A 146 -4.27 -18.83 2.01
C PRO A 146 -2.74 -18.98 1.98
N ARG A 147 -2.17 -19.38 0.84
CA ARG A 147 -0.71 -19.46 0.64
C ARG A 147 -0.14 -18.06 0.44
N SER A 148 -0.72 -17.28 -0.47
CA SER A 148 -0.33 -15.89 -0.75
C SER A 148 -0.37 -15.02 0.51
N TYR A 149 -1.40 -15.17 1.34
CA TYR A 149 -1.49 -14.48 2.62
C TYR A 149 -0.32 -14.87 3.54
N ARG A 150 -0.06 -16.16 3.72
CA ARG A 150 1.08 -16.62 4.54
C ARG A 150 2.41 -16.14 3.98
N ASP A 151 2.65 -16.24 2.68
CA ASP A 151 3.90 -15.85 2.04
C ASP A 151 4.14 -14.34 2.12
N THR A 152 3.06 -13.53 2.10
CA THR A 152 3.14 -12.08 2.28
C THR A 152 3.57 -11.75 3.70
N TYR A 153 2.88 -12.29 4.71
CA TYR A 153 3.05 -11.89 6.10
C TYR A 153 4.16 -12.61 6.86
N THR A 154 4.57 -13.83 6.46
CA THR A 154 5.57 -14.61 7.20
C THR A 154 6.93 -13.91 7.28
N PRO A 155 7.50 -13.37 6.19
CA PRO A 155 8.73 -12.60 6.27
C PRO A 155 8.59 -11.33 7.10
N LEU A 156 7.37 -10.78 7.20
CA LEU A 156 7.08 -9.57 7.95
C LEU A 156 7.04 -9.78 9.47
N LYS A 157 6.98 -11.03 9.94
CA LYS A 157 7.07 -11.34 11.38
C LYS A 157 8.48 -11.25 11.93
N VAL A 158 9.49 -11.39 11.07
CA VAL A 158 10.88 -11.17 11.46
C VAL A 158 11.03 -9.67 11.73
N PRO A 159 11.48 -9.26 12.94
CA PRO A 159 11.74 -7.86 13.22
C PRO A 159 12.70 -7.30 12.18
N VAL A 160 12.49 -6.05 11.79
CA VAL A 160 13.48 -5.33 10.97
C VAL A 160 14.78 -5.36 11.77
N ALA A 161 15.89 -5.71 11.11
CA ALA A 161 17.18 -5.89 11.78
C ALA A 161 17.58 -4.58 12.50
N THR A 162 17.23 -4.51 13.78
CA THR A 162 17.76 -3.57 14.74
C THR A 162 19.08 -4.19 15.14
N THR A 163 20.18 -3.67 14.61
CA THR A 163 21.50 -4.14 15.01
C THR A 163 21.61 -3.86 16.51
N SER A 164 21.48 -4.88 17.34
CA SER A 164 21.90 -4.81 18.73
C SER A 164 23.41 -4.58 18.68
N GLY A 165 23.82 -3.37 19.06
CA GLY A 165 25.21 -3.09 19.41
C GLY A 165 25.63 -3.88 20.64
#